data_AF-X6LR47-F1
#
_entry.id   AF-X6LR47-F1
#
_cell.length_a   1.000
_cell.length_b   1.000
_cell.length_c   1.000
_cell.angle_alpha   90.00
_cell.angle_beta   90.00
_cell.angle_gamma   90.00
#
_symmetry.space_group_name_H-M   'P 1'
#
loop_
_entity.id
_entity.type
_entity.pdbx_description
1 polymer ?
#
loop_
_entity_poly.entity_id
_entity_poly.type
_entity_poly.pdbx_seq_one_letter_code
_entity_poly.pdbx_strand_id
1 'polypeptide(L)'
;NVYKYSMKEKTWNECTFTLPMEISHFFAILSDNDINVHVIGGRNAKNERQKMHASVNVEQLFEKEELLAKMYELKKEMNRMKLERPYIIPFEKERIIEDEKESK
;
A
#
# COMPACT_ATOMS: atom_id res chain seq x y z
N ASN A 1 13.53 18.64 1.17
CA ASN A 1 12.21 18.24 0.62
C ASN A 1 12.24 16.75 0.32
N VAL A 2 11.10 16.07 0.43
CA VAL A 2 10.99 14.64 0.13
C VAL A 2 10.44 14.51 -1.28
N TYR A 3 11.02 13.63 -2.09
CA TYR A 3 10.58 13.38 -3.46
C TYR A 3 10.27 11.90 -3.65
N LYS A 4 9.23 11.64 -4.44
CA LYS A 4 8.82 10.30 -4.87
C LYS A 4 9.08 10.13 -6.35
N TYR A 5 9.55 8.95 -6.70
CA TYR A 5 9.71 8.55 -8.08
C TYR A 5 8.67 7.49 -8.45
N SER A 6 7.87 7.76 -9.48
CA SER A 6 6.96 6.78 -10.07
C SER A 6 7.71 5.99 -11.13
N MET A 7 7.93 4.69 -10.92
CA MET A 7 8.56 3.84 -11.95
C MET A 7 7.67 3.66 -13.19
N LYS A 8 6.34 3.64 -12.99
CA LYS A 8 5.36 3.48 -14.08
C LYS A 8 5.34 4.70 -14.99
N GLU A 9 5.30 5.90 -14.40
CA GLU A 9 5.17 7.16 -15.13
C GLU A 9 6.52 7.80 -15.45
N LYS A 10 7.60 7.34 -14.80
CA LYS A 10 8.98 7.86 -14.90
C LYS A 10 9.11 9.33 -14.51
N THR A 11 8.32 9.76 -13.53
CA THR A 11 8.23 11.14 -13.04
C THR A 11 8.69 11.25 -11.59
N TRP A 12 9.24 12.42 -11.25
CA TRP A 12 9.54 12.81 -9.87
C TRP A 12 8.45 13.79 -9.39
N ASN A 13 7.81 13.46 -8.28
CA ASN A 13 6.83 14.32 -7.62
C ASN A 13 7.35 14.71 -6.25
N GLU A 14 7.19 15.98 -5.89
CA GLU A 14 7.50 16.47 -4.55
C GLU A 14 6.41 16.01 -3.57
N CYS A 15 6.80 15.57 -2.39
CA CYS A 15 5.87 15.27 -1.32
C CYS A 15 5.56 16.55 -0.54
N THR A 16 4.30 16.70 -0.15
CA THR A 16 3.89 17.68 0.88
C THR A 16 4.48 17.35 2.26
N PHE A 17 4.82 16.08 2.49
CA PHE A 17 5.48 15.62 3.70
C PHE A 17 6.94 16.07 3.78
N THR A 18 7.35 16.54 4.95
CA THR A 18 8.75 16.86 5.29
C THR A 18 9.23 15.99 6.43
N LEU A 19 10.51 15.60 6.38
CA LEU A 19 11.12 14.91 7.52
C LEU A 19 11.24 15.88 8.70
N PRO A 20 10.95 15.43 9.93
CA PRO A 20 10.96 16.29 11.11
C PRO A 20 12.37 16.77 11.51
N MET A 21 13.40 16.19 10.90
CA MET A 21 14.79 16.59 11.09
C MET A 21 15.58 16.38 9.80
N GLU A 22 16.62 17.17 9.63
CA GLU A 22 17.61 16.96 8.58
C GLU A 22 18.45 15.72 8.91
N ILE A 23 18.37 14.72 8.04
CA ILE A 23 19.04 13.44 8.22
C ILE A 23 19.63 12.93 6.92
N SER A 24 20.84 12.36 7.01
CA SER A 24 21.54 11.70 5.90
C SER A 24 22.05 10.32 6.30
N HIS A 25 22.47 9.51 5.33
CA HIS A 25 23.08 8.19 5.57
C HIS A 25 22.24 7.22 6.42
N PHE A 26 20.91 7.31 6.32
CA PHE A 26 19.97 6.40 6.98
C PHE A 26 19.56 5.26 6.04
N PHE A 27 18.92 4.24 6.61
CA PHE A 27 18.25 3.19 5.84
C PHE A 27 16.74 3.37 5.93
N ALA A 28 16.05 3.16 4.81
CA ALA A 28 14.60 3.08 4.77
C ALA A 28 14.18 1.65 4.41
N ILE A 29 13.25 1.08 5.18
CA ILE A 29 12.74 -0.28 5.01
C ILE A 29 11.21 -0.20 5.00
N LEU A 30 10.59 -0.75 3.96
CA LEU A 30 9.13 -0.91 3.90
C LEU A 30 8.71 -2.08 4.80
N SER A 31 7.65 -1.90 5.58
CA SER A 31 7.10 -2.96 6.44
C SER A 31 6.51 -4.10 5.62
N ASP A 32 6.39 -5.28 6.22
CA ASP A 32 5.87 -6.51 5.59
C ASP A 32 4.45 -6.38 5.03
N ASN A 33 3.63 -5.54 5.68
CA ASN A 33 2.27 -5.23 5.31
C ASN A 33 2.13 -4.02 4.37
N ASP A 34 3.25 -3.45 3.91
CA ASP A 34 3.31 -2.27 3.05
C ASP A 34 2.66 -0.99 3.63
N ILE A 35 2.39 -0.94 4.94
CA ILE A 35 1.71 0.21 5.57
C ILE A 35 2.69 1.29 6.00
N ASN A 36 3.92 0.94 6.39
CA ASN A 36 4.86 1.89 6.99
C ASN A 36 6.24 1.81 6.33
N VAL A 37 6.87 2.97 6.17
CA VAL A 37 8.30 3.07 5.88
C VAL A 37 9.04 3.37 7.17
N HIS A 38 9.95 2.49 7.56
CA HIS A 38 10.82 2.64 8.71
C HIS A 38 12.15 3.27 8.29
N VAL A 39 12.50 4.39 8.93
CA VAL A 39 13.78 5.07 8.79
C VAL A 39 14.65 4.74 10.01
N ILE A 40 15.81 4.14 9.77
CA ILE A 40 16.71 3.61 10.82
C ILE A 40 18.11 4.22 10.68
N GLY A 41 18.63 4.67 11.81
CA GLY A 41 19.99 5.20 11.92
C GLY A 41 20.13 6.57 11.26
N GLY A 42 21.30 6.83 10.67
CA GLY A 42 21.60 8.07 9.97
C GLY A 42 22.53 9.01 10.73
N ARG A 43 22.67 10.21 10.16
CA ARG A 43 23.48 11.31 10.68
C ARG A 43 22.70 12.60 10.62
N ASN A 44 22.81 13.42 11.67
CA ASN A 44 22.22 14.75 11.71
C ASN A 44 23.09 15.78 10.95
N ALA A 45 22.65 17.04 10.91
CA ALA A 45 23.38 18.15 10.29
C ALA A 45 24.80 18.38 10.88
N LYS A 46 25.04 17.96 12.13
CA LYS A 46 26.36 18.01 12.78
C LYS A 46 27.24 16.79 12.45
N ASN A 47 26.79 15.93 11.54
CA ASN A 47 27.44 14.68 11.14
C ASN A 47 27.54 13.63 12.27
N GLU A 48 26.75 13.79 13.35
CA GLU A 48 26.72 12.88 14.49
C GLU A 48 25.82 11.67 14.17
N ARG A 49 26.30 10.46 14.50
CA ARG A 49 25.52 9.23 14.32
C ARG A 49 24.27 9.26 15.20
N GLN A 50 23.12 9.06 14.58
CA GLN A 50 21.84 8.98 15.26
C GLN A 50 21.45 7.52 15.51
N LYS A 51 21.09 7.18 16.75
CA LYS A 51 20.43 5.92 17.09
C LYS A 51 18.91 6.10 17.03
N MET A 52 18.42 6.51 15.87
CA MET A 52 16.99 6.79 15.69
C MET A 52 16.28 5.69 14.92
N HIS A 53 15.01 5.51 15.26
CA HIS A 53 14.04 4.72 14.52
C HIS A 53 12.78 5.57 14.42
N ALA A 54 12.45 5.98 13.20
CA ALA A 54 11.22 6.68 12.89
C ALA A 54 10.41 5.84 11.90
N SER A 55 9.09 6.01 11.90
CA SER A 55 8.23 5.38 10.90
C SER A 55 7.20 6.38 10.40
N VAL A 56 6.89 6.30 9.12
CA VAL A 56 5.83 7.08 8.48
C VAL A 56 4.88 6.13 7.79
N ASN A 57 3.57 6.36 7.95
CA ASN A 57 2.57 5.61 7.22
C ASN A 57 2.65 5.99 5.73
N VAL A 58 2.67 4.98 4.85
CA VAL A 58 2.80 5.15 3.41
C VAL A 58 1.71 6.08 2.86
N GLU A 59 0.48 6.02 3.37
CA GLU A 59 -0.62 6.89 2.94
C GLU A 59 -0.29 8.38 3.14
N GLN A 60 0.47 8.73 4.18
CA GLN A 60 0.89 10.11 4.44
C GLN A 60 1.92 10.63 3.42
N LEU A 61 2.54 9.74 2.64
CA LEU A 61 3.44 10.10 1.55
C LEU A 61 2.70 10.36 0.23
N PHE A 62 1.41 10.06 0.14
CA PHE A 62 0.59 10.26 -1.07
C PHE A 62 -0.37 11.44 -0.87
N GLU A 63 -0.62 12.16 -1.96
CA GLU A 63 -1.69 13.15 -1.99
C GLU A 63 -3.06 12.47 -2.08
N LYS A 64 -4.12 13.18 -1.70
CA LYS A 64 -5.49 12.62 -1.68
C LYS A 64 -5.91 12.17 -3.08
N GLU A 65 -5.54 12.92 -4.09
CA GLU A 65 -5.79 12.67 -5.50
C GLU A 65 -5.11 11.37 -5.96
N GLU A 66 -3.87 11.14 -5.55
CA GLU A 66 -3.12 9.91 -5.85
C GLU A 66 -3.78 8.67 -5.20
N LEU A 67 -4.24 8.82 -3.94
CA LEU A 67 -4.95 7.76 -3.22
C LEU A 67 -6.29 7.43 -3.88
N LEU A 68 -7.05 8.44 -4.29
CA LEU A 68 -8.32 8.26 -5.01
C LEU A 68 -8.13 7.53 -6.34
N ALA A 69 -7.10 7.89 -7.11
CA ALA A 69 -6.77 7.21 -8.36
C ALA A 69 -6.44 5.73 -8.14
N LYS A 70 -5.61 5.41 -7.14
CA LYS A 70 -5.30 4.01 -6.77
C LYS A 70 -6.54 3.23 -6.34
N MET A 71 -7.41 3.84 -5.54
CA MET A 71 -8.67 3.21 -5.09
C MET A 71 -9.59 2.89 -6.28
N TYR A 72 -9.66 3.78 -7.27
CA TYR A 72 -10.45 3.55 -8.48
C TYR A 72 -9.91 2.37 -9.31
N GLU A 73 -8.59 2.29 -9.52
CA GLU A 73 -7.95 1.15 -10.18
C GLU A 73 -8.22 -0.15 -9.43
N LEU A 74 -8.07 -0.16 -8.09
CA LEU A 74 -8.34 -1.34 -7.26
C LEU A 74 -9.79 -1.81 -7.41
N LYS A 75 -10.75 -0.87 -7.40
CA LYS A 75 -12.18 -1.17 -7.59
C LYS A 75 -12.45 -1.76 -8.97
N LYS A 76 -11.78 -1.26 -10.01
CA LYS A 76 -11.88 -1.78 -11.38
C LYS A 76 -11.34 -3.22 -11.46
N GLU A 77 -10.22 -3.51 -10.83
CA GLU A 77 -9.67 -4.87 -10.77
C GLU A 77 -10.56 -5.83 -9.97
N MET A 78 -11.10 -5.40 -8.83
CA MET A 78 -12.07 -6.20 -8.06
C MET A 78 -13.31 -6.55 -8.88
N ASN A 79 -13.82 -5.60 -9.67
CA ASN A 79 -14.98 -5.85 -10.53
C ASN A 79 -14.64 -6.84 -11.66
N ARG A 80 -13.43 -6.74 -12.25
CA ARG A 80 -12.94 -7.73 -13.23
C ARG A 80 -12.87 -9.13 -12.62
N MET A 81 -12.25 -9.27 -11.45
CA MET A 81 -12.14 -10.56 -10.76
C MET A 81 -13.51 -11.15 -10.38
N LYS A 82 -14.51 -10.33 -10.05
CA LYS A 82 -15.89 -10.79 -9.81
C LYS A 82 -16.56 -11.35 -11.06
N LEU A 83 -16.28 -10.78 -12.23
CA LEU A 83 -16.78 -11.27 -13.52
C LEU A 83 -16.06 -12.55 -13.97
N GLU A 84 -14.79 -12.71 -13.58
CA GLU A 84 -13.96 -13.88 -13.89
C GLU A 84 -14.15 -15.07 -12.93
N ARG A 85 -14.92 -14.92 -11.84
CA ARG A 85 -15.36 -16.09 -11.06
C ARG A 85 -16.18 -16.99 -11.98
N PRO A 86 -15.79 -18.26 -12.20
CA PRO A 86 -16.59 -19.17 -12.98
C PRO A 86 -17.98 -19.24 -12.34
N TYR A 87 -19.00 -18.96 -13.15
CA TYR A 87 -20.40 -19.18 -12.83
C TYR A 87 -20.51 -20.53 -12.10
N ILE A 88 -21.18 -20.55 -10.95
CA ILE A 88 -21.54 -21.81 -10.28
C ILE A 88 -22.33 -22.61 -11.33
N ILE A 89 -21.76 -23.74 -11.76
CA ILE A 89 -22.42 -24.63 -12.70
C ILE A 89 -23.74 -25.05 -12.03
N PRO A 90 -24.91 -24.95 -12.68
CA PRO A 90 -26.21 -25.18 -12.05
C PRO A 90 -26.29 -26.45 -11.16
N PHE A 91 -25.56 -27.51 -11.54
CA PHE A 91 -25.43 -28.76 -10.79
C PHE A 91 -24.81 -28.66 -9.38
N GLU A 92 -23.98 -27.65 -9.08
CA GLU A 92 -23.49 -27.42 -7.71
C GLU A 92 -24.52 -26.68 -6.86
N LYS A 93 -25.34 -25.82 -7.48
CA LYS A 93 -26.42 -25.13 -6.78
C LYS A 93 -27.51 -26.11 -6.34
N GLU A 94 -27.79 -27.12 -7.16
CA GLU A 94 -28.75 -28.19 -6.84
C GLU A 94 -28.27 -29.06 -5.66
N ARG A 95 -26.98 -29.42 -5.62
CA ARG A 95 -26.40 -30.21 -4.52
C ARG A 95 -26.44 -29.49 -3.16
N ILE A 96 -26.17 -28.18 -3.14
CA ILE A 96 -26.24 -27.38 -1.90
C ILE A 96 -27.68 -27.30 -1.36
N ILE A 97 -28.68 -27.29 -2.24
CA ILE A 97 -30.11 -27.24 -1.86
C ILE A 97 -30.60 -28.60 -1.35
N GLU A 98 -30.07 -29.70 -1.88
CA GLU A 98 -30.38 -31.06 -1.39
C GLU A 98 -29.80 -31.32 0.00
N ASP A 99 -28.54 -30.96 0.23
CA ASP A 99 -27.89 -31.10 1.54
C ASP A 99 -28.57 -30.26 2.64
N GLU A 100 -29.10 -29.07 2.30
CA GLU A 100 -29.90 -28.26 3.24
C GLU A 100 -31.27 -28.87 3.58
N LYS A 101 -31.83 -29.71 2.71
CA LYS A 101 -33.12 -30.39 2.96
C LYS A 101 -32.98 -31.68 3.77
N GLU A 102 -31.86 -32.39 3.67
CA GLU A 102 -31.58 -33.61 4.46
C GLU A 102 -31.17 -33.32 5.91
N SER A 103 -30.81 -32.08 6.25
CA SER A 103 -30.40 -31.67 7.60
C SER A 103 -31.53 -31.17 8.51
N LYS A 104 -32.80 -31.29 8.10
CA LYS A 104 -34.00 -31.01 8.91
C LYS A 104 -34.82 -32.27 9.16
#